data_AF-A0A7M3MXF3-F1
#
_entry.id   AF-A0A7M3MXF3-F1
#
_cell.length_a   1.000
_cell.length_b   1.000
_cell.length_c   1.000
_cell.angle_alpha   90.00
_cell.angle_beta   90.00
_cell.angle_gamma   90.00
#
_symmetry.space_group_name_H-M   'P 1'
#
loop_
_entity.id
_entity.type
_entity.pdbx_description
1 polymer ?
#
loop_
_entity_poly.entity_id
_entity_poly.type
_entity_poly.pdbx_seq_one_letter_code
_entity_poly.pdbx_strand_id
1 'polypeptide(L)'
;MASRGSPPKKLKRGVKFVERAIIVALVGLMSFLLLIATLELFYAVYLALLENKDKTLLINLDNMLNIFGIFLLVLIGIELLDTIKVYFKENVIHVEVVILVALIAIARKVIVLDFDYYSGIEILGISSIILSLAGGYYLLKKTGSTAVYPKVKKEVEEVVIQDPDDEEKTVKKIKKKEVEKPTDKPDDDPKTINPKNL
;
A
#
# COMPACT_ATOMS: atom_id res chain seq x y z
N MET A 1 22.67 -39.24 -2.10
CA MET A 1 21.61 -38.68 -1.23
C MET A 1 20.55 -38.02 -2.11
N ALA A 2 19.28 -38.15 -1.74
CA ALA A 2 18.12 -38.24 -2.63
C ALA A 2 17.83 -37.03 -3.55
N SER A 3 17.51 -37.35 -4.81
CA SER A 3 16.88 -36.45 -5.78
C SER A 3 15.45 -36.12 -5.34
N ARG A 4 15.18 -34.87 -4.96
CA ARG A 4 13.84 -34.38 -4.64
C ARG A 4 13.04 -34.23 -5.94
N GLY A 5 12.16 -35.20 -6.21
CA GLY A 5 11.20 -35.15 -7.31
C GLY A 5 10.33 -33.90 -7.24
N SER A 6 10.17 -33.22 -8.37
CA SER A 6 9.29 -32.05 -8.50
C SER A 6 7.82 -32.47 -8.29
N PRO A 7 7.00 -31.67 -7.58
CA PRO A 7 5.63 -32.06 -7.24
C PRO A 7 4.75 -32.23 -8.50
N PRO A 8 3.78 -33.17 -8.48
CA PRO A 8 3.01 -33.55 -9.66
C PRO A 8 2.23 -32.37 -10.26
N LYS A 9 2.26 -32.22 -11.59
CA LYS A 9 1.66 -31.09 -12.35
C LYS A 9 0.19 -30.81 -12.01
N LYS A 10 -0.59 -31.83 -11.63
CA LYS A 10 -2.00 -31.69 -11.22
C LYS A 10 -2.16 -30.92 -9.90
N LEU A 11 -1.23 -31.07 -8.96
CA LEU A 11 -1.27 -30.41 -7.66
C LEU A 11 -1.09 -28.89 -7.80
N LYS A 12 -0.13 -28.47 -8.64
CA LYS A 12 0.12 -27.03 -8.91
C LYS A 12 -1.08 -26.33 -9.54
N ARG A 13 -1.90 -27.04 -10.33
CA ARG A 13 -3.07 -26.47 -11.01
C ARG A 13 -4.27 -26.34 -10.08
N GLY A 14 -4.47 -27.32 -9.20
CA GLY A 14 -5.51 -27.27 -8.16
C GLY A 14 -5.27 -26.14 -7.15
N VAL A 15 -4.02 -26.00 -6.67
CA VAL A 15 -3.66 -24.92 -5.73
C VAL A 15 -3.93 -23.54 -6.33
N LYS A 16 -3.52 -23.28 -7.58
CA LYS A 16 -3.77 -22.00 -8.25
C LYS A 16 -5.26 -21.70 -8.46
N PHE A 17 -6.08 -22.73 -8.68
CA PHE A 17 -7.52 -22.55 -8.79
C PHE A 17 -8.14 -22.14 -7.45
N VAL A 18 -7.78 -22.85 -6.38
CA VAL A 18 -8.24 -22.56 -5.02
C VAL A 18 -7.78 -21.16 -4.57
N GLU A 19 -6.51 -20.83 -4.79
CA GLU A 19 -5.95 -19.51 -4.48
C GLU A 19 -6.74 -18.39 -5.19
N ARG A 20 -6.99 -18.53 -6.49
CA ARG A 20 -7.77 -17.55 -7.25
C ARG A 20 -9.22 -17.44 -6.76
N ALA A 21 -9.84 -18.56 -6.40
CA ALA A 21 -11.20 -18.56 -5.87
C ALA A 21 -11.29 -17.84 -4.52
N ILE A 22 -10.34 -18.11 -3.61
CA ILE A 22 -10.25 -17.45 -2.29
C ILE A 22 -10.08 -15.95 -2.47
N ILE A 23 -9.16 -15.52 -3.34
CA ILE A 23 -8.89 -14.10 -3.53
C ILE A 23 -10.10 -13.36 -4.11
N VAL A 24 -10.76 -13.93 -5.12
CA VAL A 24 -11.98 -13.34 -5.69
C VAL A 24 -13.09 -13.25 -4.64
N ALA A 25 -13.26 -14.28 -3.81
CA ALA A 25 -14.20 -14.25 -2.70
C ALA A 25 -13.86 -13.17 -1.67
N LEU A 26 -12.58 -13.04 -1.27
CA LEU A 26 -12.12 -12.01 -0.35
C LEU A 26 -12.36 -10.59 -0.88
N VAL A 27 -11.98 -10.34 -2.14
CA VAL A 27 -12.18 -9.03 -2.78
C VAL A 27 -13.66 -8.68 -2.87
N GLY A 28 -14.51 -9.65 -3.24
CA GLY A 28 -15.96 -9.46 -3.31
C GLY A 28 -16.57 -9.15 -1.95
N LEU A 29 -16.24 -9.95 -0.93
CA LEU A 29 -16.75 -9.77 0.43
C LEU A 29 -16.28 -8.45 1.04
N MET A 30 -14.99 -8.09 0.88
CA MET A 30 -14.46 -6.81 1.38
C MET A 30 -15.11 -5.62 0.71
N SER A 31 -15.32 -5.67 -0.62
CA SER A 31 -15.99 -4.60 -1.35
C SER A 31 -17.44 -4.42 -0.87
N PHE A 32 -18.14 -5.52 -0.59
CA PHE A 32 -19.48 -5.49 -0.04
C PHE A 32 -19.53 -4.91 1.38
N LEU A 33 -18.63 -5.35 2.27
CA LEU A 33 -18.51 -4.81 3.63
C LEU A 33 -18.19 -3.31 3.62
N LEU A 34 -17.31 -2.86 2.73
CA LEU A 34 -16.98 -1.45 2.58
C LEU A 34 -18.18 -0.61 2.13
N LEU A 35 -19.00 -1.14 1.23
CA LEU A 35 -20.22 -0.47 0.78
C LEU A 35 -21.18 -0.30 1.96
N ILE A 36 -21.42 -1.36 2.73
CA ILE A 36 -22.26 -1.30 3.95
C ILE A 36 -21.70 -0.30 4.95
N ALA A 37 -20.40 -0.38 5.27
CA ALA A 37 -19.77 0.53 6.24
C ALA A 37 -19.83 2.00 5.79
N THR A 38 -19.77 2.24 4.47
CA THR A 38 -19.92 3.60 3.91
C THR A 38 -21.37 4.08 4.07
N LEU A 39 -22.36 3.23 3.83
CA LEU A 39 -23.76 3.59 4.08
C LEU A 39 -24.03 3.84 5.56
N GLU A 40 -23.46 3.03 6.44
CA GLU A 40 -23.52 3.23 7.90
C GLU A 40 -22.93 4.59 8.30
N LEU A 41 -21.79 4.96 7.72
CA LEU A 41 -21.18 6.28 7.93
C LEU A 41 -22.12 7.41 7.50
N PHE A 42 -22.73 7.31 6.31
CA PHE A 42 -23.70 8.30 5.86
C PHE A 42 -24.89 8.42 6.80
N TYR A 43 -25.41 7.27 7.27
CA TYR A 43 -26.53 7.24 8.22
C TYR A 43 -26.15 7.87 9.56
N ALA A 44 -24.97 7.53 10.11
CA ALA A 44 -24.47 8.10 11.36
C ALA A 44 -24.29 9.62 11.28
N VAL A 45 -23.73 10.13 10.17
CA VAL A 45 -23.61 11.57 9.93
C VAL A 45 -24.98 12.23 9.82
N TYR A 46 -25.91 11.63 9.07
CA TYR A 46 -27.26 12.15 8.91
C TYR A 46 -28.00 12.25 10.25
N LEU A 47 -27.92 11.21 11.08
CA LEU A 47 -28.54 11.19 12.40
C LEU A 47 -27.92 12.26 13.32
N ALA A 48 -26.60 12.36 13.35
CA ALA A 48 -25.89 13.36 14.15
C ALA A 48 -26.25 14.81 13.74
N LEU A 49 -26.59 15.07 12.47
CA LEU A 49 -27.05 16.38 12.03
C LEU A 49 -28.50 16.68 12.46
N LEU A 50 -29.37 15.67 12.48
CA LEU A 50 -30.78 15.84 12.87
C LEU A 50 -31.00 15.96 14.39
N GLU A 51 -30.14 15.32 15.18
CA GLU A 51 -30.25 15.31 16.63
C GLU A 51 -29.97 16.70 17.24
N ASN A 52 -29.17 17.54 16.56
CA ASN A 52 -28.83 18.90 16.98
C ASN A 52 -29.91 19.95 16.65
N LYS A 53 -31.20 19.58 16.70
CA LYS A 53 -32.32 20.50 16.45
C LYS A 53 -32.45 21.63 17.48
N ASP A 54 -31.75 21.56 18.61
CA ASP A 54 -31.70 22.61 19.64
C ASP A 54 -30.69 23.72 19.29
N LYS A 55 -31.08 24.59 18.34
CA LYS A 55 -30.58 25.96 18.05
C LYS A 55 -29.06 26.19 17.90
N THR A 56 -28.22 25.16 18.02
CA THR A 56 -26.76 25.22 17.98
C THR A 56 -26.30 24.14 17.01
N LEU A 57 -25.69 24.53 15.88
CA LEU A 57 -25.17 23.60 14.85
C LEU A 57 -23.88 22.87 15.29
N LEU A 58 -23.67 22.67 16.60
CA LEU A 58 -22.45 22.05 17.12
C LEU A 58 -22.71 20.57 17.43
N ILE A 59 -21.97 19.70 16.74
CA ILE A 59 -21.96 18.26 17.02
C ILE A 59 -21.15 18.02 18.30
N ASN A 60 -21.68 17.22 19.21
CA ASN A 60 -20.96 16.79 20.41
C ASN A 60 -19.65 16.05 20.03
N LEU A 61 -18.58 16.28 20.79
CA LEU A 61 -17.27 15.64 20.60
C LEU A 61 -17.37 14.11 20.55
N ASP A 62 -18.16 13.47 21.42
CA ASP A 62 -18.32 12.02 21.47
C ASP A 62 -18.95 11.48 20.17
N ASN A 63 -19.95 12.18 19.66
CA ASN A 63 -20.56 11.85 18.37
C ASN A 63 -19.57 12.06 17.20
N MET A 64 -18.74 13.09 17.26
CA MET A 64 -17.67 13.29 16.27
C MET A 64 -16.63 12.17 16.31
N LEU A 65 -16.17 11.76 17.50
CA LEU A 65 -15.21 10.67 17.67
C LEU A 65 -15.79 9.34 17.15
N ASN A 66 -17.08 9.08 17.38
CA ASN A 66 -17.78 7.91 16.84
C ASN A 66 -17.82 7.92 15.31
N ILE A 67 -18.19 9.05 14.69
CA ILE A 67 -18.19 9.21 13.24
C ILE A 67 -16.77 9.02 12.67
N PHE A 68 -15.75 9.59 13.32
CA PHE A 68 -14.37 9.35 12.93
C PHE A 68 -13.99 7.89 13.07
N GLY A 69 -14.45 7.19 14.10
CA GLY A 69 -14.25 5.74 14.25
C GLY A 69 -14.79 4.93 13.06
N ILE A 70 -16.02 5.22 12.62
CA ILE A 70 -16.62 4.56 11.44
C ILE A 70 -15.87 4.95 10.16
N PHE A 71 -15.51 6.22 9.99
CA PHE A 71 -14.72 6.68 8.84
C PHE A 71 -13.35 5.98 8.77
N LEU A 72 -12.68 5.89 9.91
CA LEU A 72 -11.42 5.18 10.07
C LEU A 72 -11.60 3.68 9.75
N LEU A 73 -12.72 3.04 10.15
CA LEU A 73 -13.04 1.66 9.76
C LEU A 73 -13.11 1.49 8.23
N VAL A 74 -13.79 2.40 7.52
CA VAL A 74 -13.88 2.39 6.05
C VAL A 74 -12.49 2.52 5.42
N LEU A 75 -11.65 3.42 5.93
CA LEU A 75 -10.28 3.58 5.43
C LEU A 75 -9.43 2.32 5.61
N ILE A 76 -9.56 1.58 6.74
CA ILE A 76 -8.83 0.30 6.92
C ILE A 76 -9.25 -0.65 5.81
N GLY A 77 -10.56 -0.78 5.59
CA GLY A 77 -11.06 -1.74 4.62
C GLY A 77 -10.59 -1.43 3.19
N ILE A 78 -10.51 -0.15 2.81
CA ILE A 78 -9.99 0.27 1.50
C ILE A 78 -8.51 -0.11 1.36
N GLU A 79 -7.71 0.15 2.40
CA GLU A 79 -6.28 -0.17 2.41
C GLU A 79 -6.02 -1.68 2.37
N LEU A 80 -6.78 -2.46 3.13
CA LEU A 80 -6.73 -3.92 3.08
C LEU A 80 -7.17 -4.47 1.73
N LEU A 81 -8.22 -3.90 1.12
CA LEU A 81 -8.68 -4.28 -0.21
C LEU A 81 -7.59 -4.05 -1.26
N ASP A 82 -6.86 -2.93 -1.17
CA ASP A 82 -5.75 -2.64 -2.07
C ASP A 82 -4.58 -3.61 -1.86
N THR A 83 -4.25 -3.91 -0.60
CA THR A 83 -3.22 -4.91 -0.25
C THR A 83 -3.54 -6.29 -0.84
N ILE A 84 -4.81 -6.73 -0.76
CA ILE A 84 -5.25 -8.00 -1.35
C ILE A 84 -5.19 -7.96 -2.88
N LYS A 85 -5.56 -6.84 -3.52
CA LYS A 85 -5.48 -6.68 -4.97
C LYS A 85 -4.04 -6.70 -5.48
N VAL A 86 -3.12 -6.07 -4.77
CA VAL A 86 -1.67 -6.11 -5.08
C VAL A 86 -1.16 -7.55 -4.96
N TYR A 87 -1.51 -8.26 -3.90
CA TYR A 87 -1.17 -9.68 -3.77
C TYR A 87 -1.67 -10.50 -4.96
N PHE A 88 -2.91 -10.29 -5.40
CA PHE A 88 -3.48 -10.99 -6.56
C PHE A 88 -2.70 -10.73 -7.85
N LYS A 89 -2.28 -9.48 -8.08
CA LYS A 89 -1.61 -9.06 -9.31
C LYS A 89 -0.16 -9.52 -9.35
N GLU A 90 0.56 -9.39 -8.25
CA GLU A 90 2.02 -9.57 -8.20
C GLU A 90 2.43 -10.91 -7.58
N ASN A 91 1.54 -11.60 -6.87
CA ASN A 91 1.80 -12.84 -6.10
C ASN A 91 2.94 -12.70 -5.08
N VAL A 92 3.24 -11.48 -4.65
CA VAL A 92 4.25 -11.19 -3.63
C VAL A 92 3.65 -10.26 -2.59
N ILE A 93 3.82 -10.60 -1.31
CA ILE A 93 3.48 -9.72 -0.20
C ILE A 93 4.79 -9.07 0.27
N HIS A 94 4.86 -7.76 0.18
CA HIS A 94 5.96 -7.00 0.76
C HIS A 94 5.77 -6.95 2.28
N VAL A 95 6.70 -7.57 3.02
CA VAL A 95 6.63 -7.65 4.49
C VAL A 95 6.58 -6.25 5.13
N GLU A 96 7.22 -5.26 4.50
CA GLU A 96 7.17 -3.86 4.92
C GLU A 96 5.74 -3.31 4.93
N VAL A 97 4.95 -3.58 3.88
CA VAL A 97 3.57 -3.10 3.76
C VAL A 97 2.69 -3.72 4.84
N VAL A 98 2.90 -5.01 5.15
CA VAL A 98 2.13 -5.69 6.21
C VAL A 98 2.38 -5.06 7.59
N ILE A 99 3.61 -4.67 7.88
CA ILE A 99 3.97 -4.03 9.16
C ILE A 99 3.46 -2.59 9.22
N LEU A 100 3.48 -1.86 8.10
CA LEU A 100 2.86 -0.54 8.01
C LEU A 100 1.36 -0.61 8.28
N VAL A 101 0.67 -1.57 7.65
CA VAL A 101 -0.77 -1.81 7.89
C VAL A 101 -1.02 -2.17 9.36
N ALA A 102 -0.16 -2.97 9.99
CA ALA A 102 -0.27 -3.29 11.42
C ALA A 102 -0.09 -2.04 12.32
N LEU A 103 0.88 -1.17 12.02
CA LEU A 103 1.09 0.08 12.73
C LEU A 103 -0.11 1.03 12.58
N ILE A 104 -0.64 1.17 11.37
CA ILE A 104 -1.83 2.00 11.09
C ILE A 104 -3.05 1.44 11.85
N ALA A 105 -3.23 0.11 11.86
CA ALA A 105 -4.33 -0.54 12.56
C ALA A 105 -4.29 -0.26 14.08
N ILE A 106 -3.12 -0.37 14.70
CA ILE A 106 -2.98 -0.07 16.14
C ILE A 106 -3.14 1.42 16.41
N ALA A 107 -2.51 2.30 15.63
CA ALA A 107 -2.64 3.75 15.81
C ALA A 107 -4.11 4.19 15.76
N ARG A 108 -4.86 3.66 14.80
CA ARG A 108 -6.30 3.89 14.66
C ARG A 108 -7.11 3.36 15.85
N LYS A 109 -6.73 2.22 16.43
CA LYS A 109 -7.39 1.69 17.63
C LYS A 109 -7.15 2.56 18.86
N VAL A 110 -5.96 3.14 18.99
CA VAL A 110 -5.60 4.04 20.09
C VAL A 110 -6.33 5.39 20.00
N ILE A 111 -6.55 5.92 18.80
CA ILE A 111 -7.29 7.18 18.59
C ILE A 111 -8.74 7.09 19.09
N VAL A 112 -9.39 5.93 18.94
CA VAL A 112 -10.79 5.70 19.33
C VAL A 112 -10.88 5.09 20.74
N LEU A 113 -9.75 4.99 21.45
CA LEU A 113 -9.73 4.40 22.78
C LEU A 113 -10.25 5.41 23.81
N ASP A 114 -11.23 4.99 24.60
CA ASP A 114 -11.64 5.72 25.79
C ASP A 114 -10.78 5.30 26.98
N PHE A 115 -9.89 6.20 27.41
CA PHE A 115 -8.91 5.92 28.46
C PHE A 115 -9.51 5.77 29.86
N ASP A 116 -10.76 6.16 30.07
CA ASP A 116 -11.42 6.06 31.38
C ASP A 116 -11.66 4.60 31.80
N TYR A 117 -11.70 3.68 30.83
CA TYR A 117 -11.90 2.24 31.07
C TYR A 117 -10.61 1.43 31.15
N TYR A 118 -9.44 2.05 30.94
CA TYR A 118 -8.15 1.35 30.92
C TYR A 118 -7.28 1.73 32.12
N SER A 119 -6.77 0.73 32.79
CA SER A 119 -5.75 0.88 33.81
C SER A 119 -4.41 1.31 33.20
N GLY A 120 -3.57 1.97 34.02
CA GLY A 120 -2.23 2.40 33.57
C GLY A 120 -1.36 1.26 33.04
N ILE A 121 -1.54 0.02 33.53
CA ILE A 121 -0.80 -1.15 33.04
C ILE A 121 -1.21 -1.52 31.61
N GLU A 122 -2.49 -1.38 31.25
CA GLU A 122 -3.00 -1.67 29.91
C GLU A 122 -2.48 -0.64 28.90
N ILE A 123 -2.47 0.63 29.29
CA ILE A 123 -1.92 1.72 28.47
C ILE A 123 -0.42 1.50 28.22
N LEU A 124 0.34 1.08 29.23
CA LEU A 124 1.74 0.68 29.07
C LEU A 124 1.88 -0.53 28.14
N GLY A 125 1.01 -1.52 28.26
CA GLY A 125 0.95 -2.67 27.34
C GLY A 125 0.78 -2.23 25.89
N ILE A 126 -0.17 -1.34 25.60
CA ILE A 126 -0.40 -0.78 24.26
C ILE A 126 0.84 -0.06 23.75
N SER A 127 1.48 0.78 24.58
CA SER A 127 2.70 1.49 24.20
C SER A 127 3.86 0.54 23.85
N SER A 128 3.96 -0.59 24.57
CA SER A 128 4.99 -1.60 24.33
C SER A 128 4.79 -2.32 22.99
N ILE A 129 3.54 -2.58 22.59
CA ILE A 129 3.21 -3.18 21.28
C ILE A 129 3.58 -2.22 20.15
N ILE A 130 3.24 -0.93 20.29
CA ILE A 130 3.58 0.10 19.30
C ILE A 130 5.09 0.22 19.14
N LEU A 131 5.83 0.28 20.25
CA LEU A 131 7.30 0.33 20.23
C LEU A 131 7.91 -0.91 19.59
N SER A 132 7.37 -2.10 19.86
CA SER A 132 7.83 -3.36 19.27
C SER A 132 7.61 -3.39 17.75
N LEU A 133 6.44 -2.98 17.28
CA LEU A 133 6.16 -2.89 15.84
C LEU A 133 6.99 -1.83 15.13
N ALA A 134 7.17 -0.66 15.75
CA ALA A 134 8.02 0.40 15.22
C ALA A 134 9.49 -0.04 15.14
N GLY A 135 9.97 -0.74 16.17
CA GLY A 135 11.29 -1.37 16.19
C GLY A 135 11.44 -2.43 15.08
N GLY A 136 10.45 -3.29 14.90
CA GLY A 136 10.41 -4.28 13.82
C GLY A 136 10.47 -3.65 12.44
N TYR A 137 9.69 -2.59 12.20
CA TYR A 137 9.74 -1.80 10.96
C TYR A 137 11.13 -1.19 10.73
N TYR A 138 11.70 -0.57 11.76
CA TYR A 138 13.04 0.04 11.68
C TYR A 138 14.12 -0.99 11.33
N LEU A 139 14.10 -2.16 11.98
CA LEU A 139 15.07 -3.21 11.72
C LEU A 139 14.96 -3.76 10.31
N LEU A 140 13.75 -4.01 9.81
CA LEU A 140 13.53 -4.49 8.44
C LEU A 140 13.98 -3.48 7.39
N LYS A 141 13.76 -2.18 7.64
CA LYS A 141 14.24 -1.11 6.77
C LYS A 141 15.78 -1.04 6.78
N LYS A 142 16.39 -1.22 7.96
CA LYS A 142 17.85 -1.18 8.13
C LYS A 142 18.56 -2.38 7.49
N THR A 143 17.96 -3.56 7.50
CA THR A 143 18.58 -4.77 6.92
C THR A 143 18.48 -4.85 5.39
N GLY A 144 17.82 -3.88 4.73
CA GLY A 144 17.73 -3.85 3.27
C GLY A 144 16.91 -5.01 2.68
N SER A 145 16.08 -5.69 3.47
CA SER A 145 15.06 -6.63 2.97
C SER A 145 13.90 -5.94 2.23
N THR A 146 14.13 -4.71 1.76
CA THR A 146 13.25 -3.94 0.90
C THR A 146 13.36 -4.47 -0.53
N ALA A 147 12.65 -5.55 -0.83
CA ALA A 147 12.24 -5.82 -2.19
C ALA A 147 11.09 -4.86 -2.57
N VAL A 148 11.28 -3.55 -2.45
CA VAL A 148 10.33 -2.55 -2.94
C VAL A 148 11.11 -1.64 -3.89
N TYR A 149 11.30 -2.13 -5.12
CA TYR A 149 11.60 -1.26 -6.25
C TYR A 149 10.59 -1.56 -7.35
N PRO A 150 9.48 -0.81 -7.44
CA PRO A 150 8.62 -0.88 -8.60
C PRO A 150 9.42 -0.35 -9.79
N LYS A 151 9.79 -1.25 -10.70
CA LYS A 151 10.43 -0.85 -11.96
C LYS A 151 9.38 -0.18 -12.84
N VAL A 152 9.35 1.14 -12.83
CA VAL A 152 8.51 1.92 -13.74
C VAL A 152 9.12 1.81 -15.14
N LYS A 153 8.44 1.11 -16.05
CA LYS A 153 8.72 1.16 -17.49
C LYS A 153 8.44 2.59 -17.98
N LYS A 154 9.47 3.42 -18.09
CA LYS A 154 9.38 4.66 -18.89
C LYS A 154 9.52 4.25 -20.36
N GLU A 155 8.45 4.35 -21.13
CA GLU A 155 8.60 4.46 -22.58
C GLU A 155 9.30 5.79 -22.85
N VAL A 156 10.56 5.74 -23.24
CA VAL A 156 11.26 6.93 -23.72
C VAL A 156 10.72 7.21 -25.12
N GLU A 157 9.88 8.23 -25.24
CA GLU A 157 9.47 8.80 -26.51
C GLU A 157 10.65 9.65 -27.01
N GLU A 158 11.41 9.10 -27.95
CA GLU A 158 12.54 9.78 -28.58
C GLU A 158 11.97 10.82 -29.54
N VAL A 159 11.93 12.09 -29.12
CA VAL A 159 11.59 13.22 -30.01
C VAL A 159 12.79 13.45 -30.92
N VAL A 160 12.72 12.92 -32.14
CA VAL A 160 13.66 13.25 -33.21
C VAL A 160 13.31 14.64 -33.72
N ILE A 161 14.15 15.64 -33.42
CA ILE A 161 14.11 16.92 -34.14
C ILE A 161 14.69 16.63 -35.52
N GLN A 162 13.84 16.81 -36.53
CA GLN A 162 14.18 16.61 -37.93
C GLN A 162 14.77 17.92 -38.46
N ASP A 163 16.08 17.95 -38.71
CA ASP A 163 16.66 18.99 -39.56
C ASP A 163 16.11 18.79 -40.99
N PRO A 164 15.54 19.83 -41.63
CA PRO A 164 14.76 19.67 -42.85
C PRO A 164 15.64 19.85 -44.09
N ASP A 165 16.75 19.13 -44.24
CA ASP A 165 17.53 19.12 -45.48
C ASP A 165 18.37 17.83 -45.54
N ASP A 166 17.83 16.76 -46.15
CA ASP A 166 18.54 15.93 -47.13
C ASP A 166 17.70 14.69 -47.49
N GLU A 167 17.52 14.53 -48.81
CA GLU A 167 16.89 13.40 -49.47
C GLU A 167 17.71 12.12 -49.25
N GLU A 168 17.05 11.00 -48.88
CA GLU A 168 17.23 9.64 -49.41
C GLU A 168 16.87 8.52 -48.40
N LYS A 169 16.25 7.47 -48.90
CA LYS A 169 15.58 6.37 -48.19
C LYS A 169 16.58 5.50 -47.39
N THR A 170 16.18 5.04 -46.19
CA THR A 170 16.13 3.60 -45.83
C THR A 170 15.57 3.36 -44.41
N VAL A 171 14.46 2.63 -44.32
CA VAL A 171 13.83 2.21 -43.06
C VAL A 171 14.68 1.13 -42.39
N LYS A 172 15.45 1.47 -41.35
CA LYS A 172 15.96 0.49 -40.38
C LYS A 172 14.96 0.38 -39.23
N LYS A 173 14.38 -0.82 -39.04
CA LYS A 173 13.63 -1.19 -37.82
C LYS A 173 14.54 -1.04 -36.60
N ILE A 174 14.35 0.02 -35.82
CA ILE A 174 14.96 0.15 -34.50
C ILE A 174 14.13 -0.66 -33.52
N LYS A 175 14.72 -1.70 -32.92
CA LYS A 175 14.14 -2.43 -31.78
C LYS A 175 14.06 -1.46 -30.60
N LYS A 176 12.84 -1.11 -30.18
CA LYS A 176 12.55 -0.39 -28.92
C LYS A 176 13.24 -1.17 -27.79
N LYS A 177 14.33 -0.62 -27.23
CA LYS A 177 15.02 -1.23 -26.08
C LYS A 177 14.39 -0.65 -24.83
N GLU A 178 13.62 -1.48 -24.14
CA GLU A 178 13.00 -1.14 -22.87
C GLU A 178 14.12 -1.01 -21.82
N VAL A 179 14.44 0.22 -21.42
CA VAL A 179 15.48 0.48 -20.42
C VAL A 179 14.81 0.69 -19.06
N GLU A 180 15.02 -0.26 -18.15
CA GLU A 180 14.66 -0.12 -16.74
C GLU A 180 15.64 0.83 -16.04
N LYS A 181 15.18 2.03 -15.63
CA LYS A 181 15.98 2.93 -14.78
C LYS A 181 15.41 2.95 -13.35
N PRO A 182 16.24 2.79 -12.30
CA PRO A 182 15.81 2.98 -10.91
C PRO A 182 15.40 4.44 -10.69
N THR A 183 14.26 4.65 -10.02
CA THR A 183 13.59 5.96 -9.90
C THR A 183 14.18 6.91 -8.87
N ASP A 184 15.11 6.49 -8.02
CA ASP A 184 15.81 7.38 -7.08
C ASP A 184 17.14 6.76 -6.63
N LYS A 185 18.14 6.81 -7.51
CA LYS A 185 19.52 6.95 -7.03
C LYS A 185 19.71 8.46 -6.81
N PRO A 186 20.20 8.95 -5.66
CA PRO A 186 20.82 10.26 -5.64
C PRO A 186 21.86 10.26 -6.76
N ASP A 187 21.95 11.34 -7.53
CA ASP A 187 23.01 11.53 -8.52
C ASP A 187 24.36 11.58 -7.78
N ASP A 188 24.91 10.41 -7.46
CA ASP A 188 26.30 10.24 -7.10
C ASP A 188 27.06 10.24 -8.42
N ASP A 189 27.07 11.42 -9.03
CA ASP A 189 27.83 11.76 -10.21
C ASP A 189 29.30 11.70 -9.77
N PRO A 190 30.11 10.73 -10.24
CA PRO A 190 31.54 10.79 -9.98
C PRO A 190 32.03 12.00 -10.77
N LYS A 191 32.14 13.16 -10.12
CA LYS A 191 32.78 14.35 -10.68
C LYS A 191 34.13 13.93 -11.22
N THR A 192 34.18 13.79 -12.55
CA THR A 192 35.40 13.58 -13.30
C THR A 192 36.21 14.86 -13.16
N ILE A 193 37.24 14.82 -12.32
CA ILE A 193 38.24 15.88 -12.27
C ILE A 193 38.94 15.86 -13.63
N ASN A 194 38.66 16.87 -14.45
CA ASN A 194 39.28 17.07 -15.75
C ASN A 194 40.70 17.67 -15.55
N PRO A 195 41.79 16.99 -15.94
CA PRO A 195 43.15 17.47 -15.70
C PRO A 195 43.62 18.61 -16.63
N LYS A 196 42.71 19.32 -17.32
CA LYS A 196 43.07 20.39 -18.27
C LYS A 196 43.06 21.81 -17.73
N ASN A 197 42.83 22.02 -16.44
CA ASN A 197 43.01 23.33 -15.80
C ASN A 197 44.09 23.24 -14.72
N LEU A 198 45.36 23.33 -15.17
CA LEU A 198 46.48 23.86 -14.41
C LEU A 198 46.95 25.14 -15.11
#